data_AF-R9ISK2-F1
#
_entry.id   AF-R9ISK2-F1
#
_cell.length_a   1.000
_cell.length_b   1.000
_cell.length_c   1.000
_cell.angle_alpha   90.00
_cell.angle_beta   90.00
_cell.angle_gamma   90.00
#
_symmetry.space_group_name_H-M   'P 1'
#
loop_
_entity.id
_entity.type
_entity.pdbx_description
1 polymer ?
#
loop_
_entity_poly.entity_id
_entity_poly.type
_entity_poly.pdbx_seq_one_letter_code
_entity_poly.pdbx_strand_id
1 'polypeptide(L)' 'MLIAELYEQSAHSRYEGHNHTDGRHEGLALAAEIIKKHREGLTSLQIAMDCSCNISDVQTIVENL' A
#
# COMPACT_ATOMS: atom_id res chain seq x y z
N MET A 1 21.61 -15.52 -18.00
CA MET A 1 21.04 -15.89 -16.69
C MET A 1 19.68 -15.25 -16.58
N LEU A 2 18.65 -16.09 -16.51
CA LEU A 2 17.25 -15.73 -16.67
C LEU A 2 16.64 -15.43 -15.29
N ILE A 3 15.77 -14.43 -15.22
CA ILE A 3 15.04 -13.98 -14.02
C ILE A 3 14.29 -15.12 -13.28
N ALA A 4 14.11 -16.26 -13.93
CA ALA A 4 13.49 -17.47 -13.37
C ALA A 4 14.21 -18.02 -12.12
N GLU A 5 15.55 -17.87 -12.02
CA GLU A 5 16.30 -18.41 -10.87
C GLU A 5 16.09 -17.61 -9.57
N LEU A 6 15.59 -16.37 -9.65
CA LEU A 6 15.26 -15.56 -8.47
C LEU A 6 13.89 -15.90 -7.85
N TYR A 7 13.03 -16.62 -8.58
CA TYR A 7 11.69 -16.99 -8.09
C TYR A 7 11.66 -18.34 -7.34
N GLU A 8 12.63 -19.23 -7.57
CA GLU A 8 12.58 -20.57 -6.97
C GLU A 8 13.09 -20.63 -5.51
N GLN A 9 13.83 -19.64 -5.03
CA GLN A 9 14.33 -19.65 -3.65
C GLN A 9 13.33 -19.16 -2.59
N SER A 10 12.23 -18.51 -2.99
CA SER A 10 11.21 -18.02 -2.03
C SER A 10 10.04 -18.98 -1.82
N ALA A 11 10.02 -20.13 -2.49
CA ALA A 11 8.95 -21.13 -2.38
C ALA A 11 9.16 -22.18 -1.26
N HIS A 12 10.25 -22.10 -0.50
CA HIS A 12 10.64 -23.12 0.48
C HIS A 12 10.40 -22.76 1.96
N SER A 13 9.38 -21.96 2.26
CA SER A 13 8.92 -21.85 3.64
C SER A 13 7.40 -21.95 3.72
N ARG A 14 6.93 -23.20 3.76
CA ARG A 14 5.57 -23.52 4.20
C ARG A 14 5.52 -23.48 5.72
N TYR A 15 4.38 -22.99 6.22
CA TYR A 15 3.83 -23.12 7.57
C TYR A 15 4.44 -22.24 8.66
N GLU A 16 3.88 -21.03 8.81
CA GLU A 16 2.92 -20.67 9.87
C GLU A 16 2.68 -19.15 9.83
N GLY A 17 1.42 -18.72 9.75
CA GLY A 17 1.06 -17.31 9.94
C GLY A 17 -0.05 -16.86 9.01
N HIS A 18 -1.23 -16.68 9.58
CA HIS A 18 -2.37 -15.94 9.04
C HIS A 18 -2.00 -14.81 8.05
N ASN A 19 -2.68 -14.79 6.89
CA ASN A 19 -3.04 -13.60 6.10
C ASN A 19 -2.00 -12.46 5.95
N HIS A 20 -0.74 -12.76 5.60
CA HIS A 20 0.22 -11.70 5.25
C HIS A 20 -0.03 -11.05 3.87
N THR A 21 -0.87 -11.65 3.02
CA THR A 21 -1.21 -11.11 1.69
C THR A 21 -2.34 -10.07 1.72
N ASP A 22 -3.25 -10.13 2.69
CA ASP A 22 -4.42 -9.24 2.73
C ASP A 22 -4.01 -7.81 3.08
N GLY A 23 -3.20 -7.61 4.15
CA GLY A 23 -2.76 -6.28 4.56
C GLY A 23 -1.87 -5.54 3.54
N ARG A 24 -1.17 -6.29 2.66
CA ARG A 24 -0.34 -5.69 1.60
C ARG A 24 -1.19 -5.14 0.44
N HIS A 25 -2.33 -5.77 0.14
CA HIS A 25 -3.28 -5.26 -0.85
C HIS A 25 -4.09 -4.10 -0.31
N GLU A 26 -4.44 -4.13 0.98
CA GLU A 26 -5.13 -3.03 1.67
C GLU A 26 -4.31 -1.74 1.66
N GLY A 27 -3.00 -1.81 1.95
CA GLY A 27 -2.12 -0.64 1.91
C GLY A 27 -1.98 -0.05 0.50
N LEU A 28 -1.93 -0.89 -0.54
CA LEU A 28 -1.85 -0.44 -1.93
C LEU A 28 -3.17 0.21 -2.39
N ALA A 29 -4.31 -0.37 -2.00
CA ALA A 29 -5.63 0.18 -2.30
C ALA A 29 -5.84 1.54 -1.61
N LEU A 30 -5.46 1.64 -0.33
CA LEU A 30 -5.52 2.89 0.43
C LEU A 30 -4.66 3.99 -0.22
N ALA A 31 -3.44 3.65 -0.64
CA ALA A 31 -2.56 4.59 -1.33
C ALA A 31 -3.18 5.06 -2.66
N ALA A 32 -3.70 4.15 -3.49
CA ALA A 32 -4.35 4.51 -4.74
C ALA A 32 -5.55 5.46 -4.53
N GLU A 33 -6.33 5.23 -3.48
CA GLU A 33 -7.47 6.07 -3.14
C GLU A 33 -7.05 7.46 -2.63
N ILE A 34 -6.00 7.53 -1.80
CA ILE A 34 -5.38 8.79 -1.36
C ILE A 34 -4.91 9.61 -2.56
N ILE A 35 -4.21 8.97 -3.50
CA ILE A 35 -3.68 9.61 -4.72
C ILE A 35 -4.83 10.17 -5.57
N LYS A 36 -5.89 9.39 -5.75
CA LYS A 36 -7.07 9.81 -6.51
C LYS A 36 -7.72 11.05 -5.88
N LYS A 37 -8.00 11.01 -4.58
CA LYS A 37 -8.62 12.12 -3.84
C LYS A 37 -7.73 13.37 -3.83
N HIS A 38 -6.41 13.20 -3.72
CA HIS A 38 -5.48 14.32 -3.84
C HIS A 38 -5.55 14.99 -5.22
N ARG A 39 -5.64 14.21 -6.30
CA ARG A 39 -5.83 14.74 -7.66
C ARG A 39 -7.17 15.45 -7.86
N GLU A 40 -8.20 15.09 -7.10
CA GLU A 40 -9.49 15.79 -7.06
C GLU A 40 -9.42 17.12 -6.29
N GLY A 41 -8.26 17.47 -5.72
CA GLY A 41 -8.02 18.73 -5.02
C GLY A 41 -8.33 18.69 -3.53
N LEU A 42 -8.57 17.50 -2.96
CA LEU A 42 -8.79 17.34 -1.53
C LEU A 42 -7.49 17.58 -0.74
N THR A 43 -7.62 18.26 0.39
CA THR A 43 -6.50 18.47 1.32
C THR A 43 -6.16 17.17 2.05
N SER A 44 -4.89 16.99 2.46
CA SER A 44 -4.45 15.79 3.19
C SER A 44 -5.31 15.49 4.42
N LEU A 45 -5.84 16.52 5.10
CA LEU A 45 -6.75 16.38 6.22
C LEU A 45 -8.11 15.78 5.82
N GLN A 46 -8.70 16.25 4.72
CA GLN A 46 -9.96 15.71 4.20
C GLN A 46 -9.81 14.26 3.78
N ILE A 47 -8.71 13.94 3.11
CA ILE A 47 -8.40 12.57 2.68
C ILE A 47 -8.22 11.65 3.90
N ALA A 48 -7.50 12.10 4.93
CA ALA A 48 -7.30 11.33 6.15
C ALA A 48 -8.61 11.01 6.87
N MET A 49 -9.52 12.00 6.96
CA MET A 49 -10.85 11.78 7.54
C MET A 49 -11.69 10.81 6.71
N ASP A 50 -11.69 10.96 5.38
CA ASP A 50 -12.52 10.16 4.48
C ASP A 50 -12.03 8.71 4.39
N CYS A 51 -10.71 8.51 4.37
CA CYS A 51 -10.08 7.20 4.38
C CYS A 51 -9.89 6.61 5.80
N SER A 52 -10.32 7.33 6.85
CA SER A 52 -10.15 6.95 8.26
C SER A 52 -8.71 6.51 8.59
N CYS A 53 -7.72 7.23 8.05
CA CYS A 53 -6.30 6.91 8.19
C CYS A 53 -5.51 8.08 8.79
N ASN A 54 -4.25 7.83 9.16
CA ASN A 54 -3.41 8.87 9.74
C ASN A 54 -3.02 9.90 8.68
N ILE A 55 -3.16 11.19 9.01
CA ILE A 55 -2.74 12.29 8.13
C ILE A 55 -1.27 12.22 7.76
N SER A 56 -0.41 11.69 8.63
CA SER A 56 1.02 11.50 8.33
C SER A 56 1.25 10.47 7.22
N ASP A 57 0.43 9.43 7.15
CA ASP A 57 0.52 8.41 6.08
C ASP A 57 0.06 9.03 4.75
N VAL A 58 -1.01 9.82 4.78
CA VAL A 58 -1.49 10.58 3.62
C VAL A 58 -0.44 11.55 3.11
N GLN A 59 0.20 12.31 4.00
CA GLN A 59 1.27 13.25 3.65
C GLN A 59 2.46 12.51 3.04
N THR A 60 2.89 11.40 3.64
CA THR A 60 4.00 10.60 3.09
C THR A 60 3.68 10.12 1.68
N ILE A 61 2.46 9.64 1.43
CA ILE A 61 2.05 9.17 0.09
C ILE A 61 1.98 10.33 -0.90
N VAL A 62 1.42 11.48 -0.50
CA VAL A 62 1.30 12.66 -1.36
C VAL A 62 2.66 13.30 -1.67
N GLU A 63 3.60 13.31 -0.73
CA GLU A 63 4.96 13.82 -0.92
C GLU A 63 5.81 12.94 -1.85
N ASN A 64 5.47 11.65 -1.98
CA ASN A 64 6.15 10.69 -2.85
C ASN A 64 5.43 10.46 -4.20
N LEU A 65 4.44 11.28 -4.53
CA LEU A 65 3.77 11.32 -5.85
C LEU A 65 4.53 12.15 -6.88
#